data_AF-A0A967TYF1-F1
#
_entry.id   AF-A0A967TYF1-F1
#
_cell.length_a   1.000
_cell.length_b   1.000
_cell.length_c   1.000
_cell.angle_alpha   90.00
_cell.angle_beta   90.00
_cell.angle_gamma   90.00
#
_symmetry.space_group_name_H-M   'P 1'
#
loop_
_entity.id
_entity.type
_entity.pdbx_description
1 polymer ?
#
loop_
_entity_poly.entity_id
_entity_poly.type
_entity_poly.pdbx_seq_one_letter_code
_entity_poly.pdbx_strand_id
1 'polypeptide(L)'
;MLYHTIAMTVVAIEVYFITGIVKMKRHEQKMINATVTVGYLTSIIFGLIFGYFGHNFIFHGLFLVGQTLVFFAGILLTVALWPWRKEYLLPPDSPKSKTKNGVDLERVAFFVMAVATLISASFGAITGSFWGNGHETFLAEDLIRTPNKTMLQKAIIGHLHIMVTLVAVALTLIVGIWMDFKGILHKIAMPLMIIGTIVITIGANSVVWVSWAHTTIYVGSVFVMLAALMYVIYSWDKLIKDRIAELGIKKPNGWQKFKA
;
A
#
# COMPACT_ATOMS: atom_id res chain seq x y z
N MET A 1 0.32 7.83 -17.64
CA MET A 1 -0.98 8.53 -17.59
C MET A 1 -2.14 7.57 -17.31
N LEU A 2 -2.55 6.70 -18.25
CA LEU A 2 -3.70 5.80 -18.06
C LEU A 2 -3.57 4.87 -16.84
N TYR A 3 -2.38 4.30 -16.59
CA TYR A 3 -2.14 3.51 -15.38
C TYR A 3 -2.42 4.29 -14.09
N HIS A 4 -1.99 5.55 -14.02
CA HIS A 4 -2.24 6.40 -12.85
C HIS A 4 -3.71 6.78 -12.72
N THR A 5 -4.40 6.98 -13.86
CA THR A 5 -5.84 7.27 -13.92
C THR A 5 -6.66 6.19 -13.21
N ILE A 6 -6.34 4.92 -13.44
CA ILE A 6 -6.97 3.77 -12.76
C ILE A 6 -6.43 3.60 -11.34
N ALA A 7 -5.10 3.67 -11.17
CA ALA A 7 -4.45 3.44 -9.87
C ALA A 7 -4.94 4.41 -8.79
N MET A 8 -5.26 5.66 -9.12
CA MET A 8 -5.80 6.60 -8.12
C MET A 8 -7.12 6.14 -7.53
N THR A 9 -7.95 5.41 -8.29
CA THR A 9 -9.20 4.87 -7.77
C THR A 9 -8.92 3.77 -6.74
N VAL A 10 -7.96 2.89 -7.04
CA VAL A 10 -7.54 1.82 -6.12
C VAL A 10 -6.96 2.42 -4.84
N VAL A 11 -6.06 3.39 -4.96
CA VAL A 11 -5.47 4.11 -3.82
C VAL A 11 -6.55 4.81 -3.00
N ALA A 12 -7.52 5.49 -3.64
CA ALA A 12 -8.62 6.14 -2.92
C ALA A 12 -9.47 5.15 -2.12
N ILE A 13 -9.77 3.98 -2.71
CA ILE A 13 -10.49 2.90 -2.03
C ILE A 13 -9.73 2.43 -0.78
N GLU A 14 -8.43 2.18 -0.90
CA GLU A 14 -7.59 1.81 0.25
C GLU A 14 -7.59 2.88 1.33
N VAL A 15 -7.48 4.16 0.96
CA VAL A 15 -7.56 5.28 1.90
C VAL A 15 -8.91 5.29 2.63
N TYR A 16 -10.04 5.04 1.93
CA TYR A 16 -11.34 4.94 2.59
C TYR A 16 -11.41 3.77 3.58
N PHE A 17 -10.86 2.62 3.23
CA PHE A 17 -10.79 1.48 4.15
C PHE A 17 -9.91 1.80 5.36
N ILE A 18 -8.70 2.32 5.15
CA ILE A 18 -7.78 2.68 6.24
C ILE A 18 -8.44 3.69 7.19
N THR A 19 -9.03 4.76 6.65
CA THR A 19 -9.70 5.77 7.47
C THR A 19 -10.99 5.28 8.12
N GLY A 20 -11.60 4.21 7.60
CA GLY A 20 -12.77 3.56 8.18
C GLY A 20 -12.45 2.60 9.32
N ILE A 21 -11.30 1.91 9.27
CA ILE A 21 -10.97 0.82 10.20
C ILE A 21 -9.88 1.22 11.22
N VAL A 22 -8.96 2.11 10.86
CA VAL A 22 -7.88 2.55 11.76
C VAL A 22 -8.36 3.76 12.56
N LYS A 23 -8.31 3.67 13.90
CA LYS A 23 -8.73 4.76 14.79
C LYS A 23 -7.98 6.05 14.46
N MET A 24 -8.71 7.13 14.18
CA MET A 24 -8.17 8.47 13.96
C MET A 24 -9.18 9.55 14.37
N LYS A 25 -8.78 10.82 14.44
CA LYS A 25 -9.71 11.89 14.79
C LYS A 25 -10.71 12.11 13.66
N ARG A 26 -11.97 12.41 14.00
CA ARG A 26 -13.05 12.56 13.02
C ARG A 26 -12.77 13.66 11.99
N HIS A 27 -12.10 14.75 12.39
CA HIS A 27 -11.73 15.81 11.47
C HIS A 27 -10.64 15.37 10.49
N GLU A 28 -9.63 14.61 10.95
CA GLU A 28 -8.57 14.02 10.11
C GLU A 28 -9.20 13.12 9.04
N GLN A 29 -10.06 12.18 9.47
CA GLN A 29 -10.78 11.28 8.56
C GLN A 29 -11.58 12.05 7.50
N LYS A 30 -12.36 13.07 7.89
CA LYS A 30 -13.16 13.86 6.95
C LYS A 30 -12.28 14.61 5.96
N MET A 31 -11.21 15.24 6.41
CA MET A 31 -10.29 16.00 5.55
C MET A 31 -9.57 15.08 4.56
N ILE A 32 -9.05 13.94 5.02
CA ILE A 32 -8.39 12.96 4.16
C ILE A 32 -9.37 12.45 3.10
N ASN A 33 -10.57 12.03 3.51
CA ASN A 33 -11.56 11.49 2.60
C ASN A 33 -12.04 12.51 1.58
N ALA A 34 -12.31 13.76 2.00
CA ALA A 34 -12.69 14.82 1.06
C ALA A 34 -11.57 15.12 0.05
N THR A 35 -10.33 15.24 0.53
CA THR A 35 -9.17 15.56 -0.31
C THR A 35 -8.89 14.45 -1.32
N VAL A 36 -8.85 13.18 -0.87
CA VAL A 36 -8.62 12.05 -1.78
C VAL A 36 -9.78 11.91 -2.77
N THR A 37 -11.04 12.14 -2.35
CA THR A 37 -12.22 12.11 -3.24
C THR A 37 -12.06 13.08 -4.40
N VAL A 38 -11.82 14.35 -4.10
CA VAL A 38 -11.65 15.38 -5.12
C VAL A 38 -10.44 15.07 -6.00
N GLY A 39 -9.32 14.63 -5.39
CA GLY A 39 -8.10 14.30 -6.12
C GLY A 39 -8.28 13.16 -7.11
N TYR A 40 -8.78 12.00 -6.67
CA TYR A 40 -8.90 10.83 -7.54
C TYR A 40 -9.95 11.04 -8.63
N LEU A 41 -11.07 11.71 -8.33
CA LEU A 41 -12.09 12.04 -9.33
C LEU A 41 -11.54 12.99 -10.40
N THR A 42 -10.79 14.01 -9.99
CA THR A 42 -10.13 14.93 -10.92
C THR A 42 -9.13 14.15 -11.80
N SER A 43 -8.30 13.29 -11.21
CA SER A 43 -7.37 12.46 -11.99
C SER A 43 -8.05 11.48 -12.93
N ILE A 44 -9.10 10.76 -12.50
CA ILE A 44 -9.72 9.77 -13.37
C ILE A 44 -10.45 10.44 -14.54
N ILE A 45 -11.21 11.51 -14.28
CA ILE A 45 -11.99 12.21 -15.32
C ILE A 45 -11.05 12.84 -16.34
N PHE A 46 -10.12 13.70 -15.90
CA PHE A 46 -9.27 14.42 -16.84
C PHE A 46 -8.15 13.56 -17.43
N GLY A 47 -7.71 12.51 -16.74
CA GLY A 47 -6.78 11.51 -17.26
C GLY A 47 -7.38 10.69 -18.40
N LEU A 48 -8.64 10.25 -18.27
CA LEU A 48 -9.36 9.56 -19.35
C LEU A 48 -9.66 10.51 -20.52
N ILE A 49 -10.16 11.72 -20.24
CA ILE A 49 -10.43 12.71 -21.31
C ILE A 49 -9.15 13.02 -22.08
N PHE A 50 -8.04 13.27 -21.40
CA PHE A 50 -6.75 13.51 -22.08
C PHE A 50 -6.34 12.32 -22.94
N GLY A 51 -6.39 11.11 -22.39
CA GLY A 51 -5.91 9.90 -23.06
C GLY A 51 -6.75 9.46 -24.26
N TYR A 52 -8.05 9.77 -24.28
CA TYR A 52 -8.97 9.32 -25.34
C TYR A 52 -9.53 10.43 -26.23
N PHE A 53 -9.51 11.70 -25.80
CA PHE A 53 -10.19 12.82 -26.48
C PHE A 53 -9.25 14.00 -26.79
N GLY A 54 -8.14 13.71 -27.44
CA GLY A 54 -7.37 14.72 -28.18
C GLY A 54 -6.17 15.34 -27.47
N HIS A 55 -5.65 14.73 -26.40
CA HIS A 55 -4.38 15.10 -25.76
C HIS A 55 -4.25 16.61 -25.42
N ASN A 56 -5.36 17.25 -25.04
CA ASN A 56 -5.36 18.68 -24.71
C ASN A 56 -4.61 18.96 -23.39
N PHE A 57 -3.63 19.86 -23.43
CA PHE A 57 -2.78 20.20 -22.29
C PHE A 57 -3.53 20.70 -21.04
N ILE A 58 -4.70 21.31 -21.19
CA ILE A 58 -5.53 21.73 -20.04
C ILE A 58 -5.98 20.49 -19.24
N PHE A 59 -6.43 19.44 -19.93
CA PHE A 59 -6.86 18.20 -19.26
C PHE A 59 -5.67 17.46 -18.65
N HIS A 60 -4.49 17.52 -19.26
CA HIS A 60 -3.27 17.02 -18.62
C HIS A 60 -2.96 17.79 -17.34
N GLY A 61 -3.01 19.13 -17.37
CA GLY A 61 -2.79 19.97 -16.18
C GLY A 61 -3.77 19.64 -15.06
N LEU A 62 -5.06 19.50 -15.36
CA LEU A 62 -6.07 19.11 -14.37
C LEU A 62 -5.85 17.69 -13.84
N PHE A 63 -5.43 16.75 -14.69
CA PHE A 63 -5.01 15.42 -14.24
C PHE A 63 -3.90 15.50 -13.18
N LEU A 64 -2.87 16.32 -13.42
CA LEU A 64 -1.75 16.54 -12.49
C LEU A 64 -2.22 17.19 -11.19
N VAL A 65 -3.13 18.17 -11.25
CA VAL A 65 -3.76 18.75 -10.05
C VAL A 65 -4.44 17.66 -9.21
N GLY A 66 -5.18 16.76 -9.85
CA GLY A 66 -5.77 15.61 -9.17
C GLY A 66 -4.73 14.72 -8.48
N GLN A 67 -3.61 14.42 -9.15
CA GLN A 67 -2.52 13.62 -8.59
C GLN A 67 -1.90 14.32 -7.37
N THR A 68 -1.69 15.63 -7.44
CA THR A 68 -1.17 16.44 -6.33
C THR A 68 -2.09 16.41 -5.12
N LEU A 69 -3.41 16.48 -5.33
CA LEU A 69 -4.39 16.35 -4.24
C LEU A 69 -4.37 14.96 -3.60
N VAL A 70 -4.26 13.88 -4.38
CA VAL A 70 -4.12 12.52 -3.83
C VAL A 70 -2.82 12.38 -3.03
N PHE A 71 -1.71 12.91 -3.54
CA PHE A 71 -0.43 12.94 -2.82
C PHE A 71 -0.56 13.70 -1.50
N PHE A 72 -1.20 14.86 -1.51
CA PHE A 72 -1.45 15.66 -0.31
C PHE A 72 -2.36 14.93 0.69
N ALA A 73 -3.40 14.23 0.22
CA ALA A 73 -4.21 13.36 1.08
C ALA A 73 -3.37 12.26 1.73
N GLY A 74 -2.37 11.72 1.01
CA GLY A 74 -1.38 10.80 1.56
C GLY A 74 -0.56 11.41 2.70
N ILE A 75 -0.12 12.67 2.58
CA ILE A 75 0.56 13.39 3.68
C ILE A 75 -0.36 13.50 4.89
N LEU A 76 -1.62 13.92 4.69
CA LEU A 76 -2.60 14.02 5.77
C LEU A 76 -2.83 12.66 6.44
N LEU A 77 -2.89 11.58 5.65
CA LEU A 77 -3.03 10.21 6.14
C LEU A 77 -1.82 9.80 6.99
N THR A 78 -0.59 10.04 6.52
CA THR A 78 0.64 9.75 7.28
C THR A 78 0.64 10.47 8.64
N VAL A 79 0.21 11.73 8.67
CA VAL A 79 0.09 12.50 9.93
C VAL A 79 -0.96 11.88 10.87
N ALA A 80 -2.12 11.49 10.34
CA ALA A 80 -3.18 10.84 11.13
C ALA A 80 -2.78 9.45 11.65
N LEU A 81 -1.95 8.73 10.89
CA LEU A 81 -1.43 7.41 11.24
C LEU A 81 -0.27 7.44 12.23
N TRP A 82 0.22 8.62 12.65
CA TRP A 82 1.37 8.75 13.55
C TRP A 82 1.28 7.81 14.77
N PRO A 83 2.15 6.79 14.87
CA PRO A 83 1.95 5.69 15.81
C PRO A 83 2.31 6.03 17.26
N TRP A 84 3.02 7.13 17.49
CA TRP A 84 3.47 7.54 18.83
C TRP A 84 2.47 8.43 19.57
N ARG A 85 1.25 8.61 19.06
CA ARG A 85 0.21 9.35 19.80
C ARG A 85 -0.28 8.52 20.99
N LYS A 86 -0.27 9.11 22.19
CA LYS A 86 -0.69 8.44 23.44
C LYS A 86 -2.10 7.85 23.37
N GLU A 87 -3.03 8.53 22.70
CA GLU A 87 -4.43 8.11 22.49
C GLU A 87 -4.63 6.83 21.67
N TYR A 88 -3.57 6.35 21.00
CA TYR A 88 -3.56 5.15 20.17
C TYR A 88 -2.64 4.04 20.69
N LEU A 89 -2.03 4.22 21.88
CA LEU A 89 -1.25 3.17 22.50
C LEU A 89 -2.16 2.03 22.97
N LEU A 90 -1.72 0.80 22.75
CA LEU A 90 -2.41 -0.41 23.17
C LEU A 90 -2.12 -0.70 24.66
N PRO A 91 -3.12 -1.25 25.38
CA PRO A 91 -2.95 -1.60 26.78
C PRO A 91 -1.94 -2.74 26.99
N PRO A 92 -1.41 -2.93 28.21
CA PRO A 92 -0.43 -3.97 28.55
C PRO A 92 -0.80 -5.39 28.12
N ASP A 93 -2.08 -5.74 28.20
CA ASP A 93 -2.68 -7.05 27.98
C ASP A 93 -3.20 -7.26 26.54
N SER A 94 -3.05 -6.28 25.65
CA SER A 94 -3.56 -6.39 24.28
C SER A 94 -3.03 -7.64 23.55
N PRO A 95 -3.90 -8.41 22.88
CA PRO A 95 -3.51 -9.58 22.10
C PRO A 95 -2.78 -9.21 20.79
N LYS A 96 -2.84 -7.92 20.40
CA LYS A 96 -2.20 -7.40 19.20
C LYS A 96 -0.68 -7.19 19.40
N SER A 97 0.01 -7.01 18.29
CA SER A 97 1.46 -6.79 18.24
C SER A 97 1.77 -5.37 18.68
N LYS A 98 2.65 -5.23 19.68
CA LYS A 98 3.00 -3.94 20.26
C LYS A 98 4.41 -3.90 20.81
N THR A 99 4.96 -2.70 20.91
CA THR A 99 6.22 -2.49 21.65
C THR A 99 5.99 -2.53 23.16
N LYS A 100 7.09 -2.54 23.94
CA LYS A 100 7.04 -2.46 25.41
C LYS A 100 6.26 -1.25 25.92
N ASN A 101 6.30 -0.13 25.18
CA ASN A 101 5.62 1.12 25.54
C ASN A 101 4.17 1.18 25.01
N GLY A 102 3.64 0.08 24.47
CA GLY A 102 2.27 0.01 23.95
C GLY A 102 2.09 0.54 22.53
N VAL A 103 3.15 0.88 21.79
CA VAL A 103 3.01 1.33 20.39
C VAL A 103 2.47 0.18 19.54
N ASP A 104 1.34 0.42 18.88
CA ASP A 104 0.67 -0.54 18.00
C ASP A 104 1.48 -0.79 16.72
N LEU A 105 2.01 -2.01 16.55
CA LEU A 105 2.82 -2.34 15.38
C LEU A 105 2.00 -2.47 14.09
N GLU A 106 0.70 -2.75 14.18
CA GLU A 106 -0.20 -2.71 13.00
C GLU A 106 -0.33 -1.27 12.48
N ARG A 107 -0.50 -0.30 13.38
CA ARG A 107 -0.46 1.12 13.03
C ARG A 107 0.90 1.56 12.48
N VAL A 108 2.00 1.07 13.05
CA VAL A 108 3.34 1.34 12.50
C VAL A 108 3.47 0.79 11.09
N ALA A 109 2.93 -0.40 10.80
CA ALA A 109 2.94 -0.96 9.46
C ALA A 109 2.17 -0.08 8.45
N PHE A 110 0.97 0.40 8.81
CA PHE A 110 0.23 1.38 7.98
C PHE A 110 1.00 2.68 7.79
N PHE A 111 1.60 3.21 8.85
CA PHE A 111 2.40 4.43 8.80
C PHE A 111 3.60 4.28 7.86
N VAL A 112 4.35 3.19 7.99
CA VAL A 112 5.52 2.87 7.15
C VAL A 112 5.10 2.68 5.69
N MET A 113 4.01 1.96 5.44
CA MET A 113 3.45 1.80 4.09
C MET A 113 3.08 3.16 3.47
N ALA A 114 2.40 4.04 4.22
CA ALA A 114 2.02 5.37 3.73
C ALA A 114 3.25 6.24 3.43
N VAL A 115 4.26 6.23 4.30
CA VAL A 115 5.54 6.94 4.07
C VAL A 115 6.26 6.39 2.85
N ALA A 116 6.38 5.07 2.72
CA ALA A 116 7.00 4.42 1.57
C ALA A 116 6.29 4.78 0.26
N THR A 117 4.95 4.85 0.30
CA THR A 117 4.12 5.27 -0.84
C THR A 117 4.42 6.71 -1.24
N LEU A 118 4.49 7.64 -0.29
CA LEU A 118 4.85 9.04 -0.57
C LEU A 118 6.28 9.19 -1.13
N ILE A 119 7.24 8.43 -0.60
CA ILE A 119 8.62 8.44 -1.10
C ILE A 119 8.65 7.94 -2.55
N SER A 120 7.98 6.81 -2.83
CA SER A 120 7.93 6.27 -4.19
C SER A 120 7.16 7.18 -5.15
N ALA A 121 6.04 7.74 -4.73
CA ALA A 121 5.26 8.69 -5.53
C ALA A 121 6.10 9.94 -5.87
N SER A 122 6.90 10.44 -4.93
CA SER A 122 7.86 11.53 -5.20
C SER A 122 8.89 11.13 -6.26
N PHE A 123 9.39 9.88 -6.22
CA PHE A 123 10.32 9.37 -7.21
C PHE A 123 9.69 9.23 -8.61
N GLY A 124 8.43 8.77 -8.68
CA GLY A 124 7.63 8.77 -9.90
C GLY A 124 7.40 10.18 -10.45
N ALA A 125 7.09 11.14 -9.58
CA ALA A 125 6.89 12.54 -9.93
C ALA A 125 8.17 13.20 -10.50
N ILE A 126 9.35 12.89 -9.93
CA ILE A 126 10.64 13.33 -10.51
C ILE A 126 10.78 12.84 -11.94
N THR A 127 10.45 11.57 -12.22
CA THR A 127 10.54 11.07 -13.60
C THR A 127 9.52 11.78 -14.51
N GLY A 128 8.31 12.00 -14.00
CA GLY A 128 7.27 12.76 -14.71
C GLY A 128 7.66 14.21 -15.00
N SER A 129 8.46 14.87 -14.16
CA SER A 129 8.85 16.27 -14.37
C SER A 129 9.82 16.47 -15.53
N PHE A 130 10.47 15.41 -16.02
CA PHE A 130 11.30 15.46 -17.24
C PHE A 130 10.50 15.24 -18.52
N TRP A 131 9.18 15.02 -18.44
CA TRP A 131 8.33 14.81 -19.61
C TRP A 131 8.33 16.03 -20.53
N GLY A 132 8.72 15.86 -21.79
CA GLY A 132 8.95 16.94 -22.75
C GLY A 132 10.29 17.68 -22.57
N ASN A 133 11.15 17.23 -21.65
CA ASN A 133 12.49 17.75 -21.39
C ASN A 133 13.52 16.61 -21.24
N GLY A 134 13.66 15.80 -22.31
CA GLY A 134 14.56 14.64 -22.35
C GLY A 134 13.93 13.32 -21.92
N HIS A 135 12.67 13.32 -21.50
CA HIS A 135 11.83 12.13 -21.31
C HIS A 135 10.58 12.22 -22.18
N GLU A 136 10.33 11.17 -22.96
CA GLU A 136 9.15 11.08 -23.84
C GLU A 136 8.23 9.97 -23.38
N THR A 137 6.96 10.04 -23.80
CA THR A 137 6.04 8.91 -23.64
C THR A 137 6.55 7.71 -24.43
N PHE A 138 6.56 6.53 -23.81
CA PHE A 138 6.90 5.26 -24.45
C PHE A 138 5.83 4.22 -24.11
N LEU A 139 5.76 3.14 -24.90
CA LEU A 139 4.82 2.05 -24.65
C LEU A 139 5.34 1.17 -23.51
N ALA A 140 4.46 0.69 -22.64
CA ALA A 140 4.86 -0.17 -21.53
C ALA A 140 5.56 -1.45 -22.03
N GLU A 141 5.16 -1.94 -23.20
CA GLU A 141 5.74 -3.08 -23.91
C GLU A 141 7.22 -2.85 -24.28
N ASP A 142 7.62 -1.60 -24.51
CA ASP A 142 9.01 -1.26 -24.85
C ASP A 142 9.95 -1.56 -23.67
N LEU A 143 9.46 -1.54 -22.42
CA LEU A 143 10.23 -1.94 -21.25
C LEU A 143 10.64 -3.41 -21.29
N ILE A 144 9.88 -4.26 -21.99
CA ILE A 144 10.16 -5.69 -22.11
C ILE A 144 11.03 -5.94 -23.35
N ARG A 145 10.77 -5.21 -24.45
CA ARG A 145 11.45 -5.41 -25.74
C ARG A 145 12.86 -4.81 -25.79
N THR A 146 13.13 -3.74 -25.04
CA THR A 146 14.43 -3.06 -25.09
C THR A 146 15.37 -3.54 -23.96
N PRO A 147 16.54 -4.12 -24.29
CA PRO A 147 17.45 -4.64 -23.27
C PRO A 147 18.12 -3.52 -22.47
N ASN A 148 18.43 -2.40 -23.14
CA ASN A 148 19.05 -1.23 -22.52
C ASN A 148 17.99 -0.21 -22.14
N LYS A 149 17.95 0.13 -20.85
CA LYS A 149 16.98 1.06 -20.27
C LYS A 149 17.70 2.30 -19.75
N THR A 150 17.15 3.46 -20.08
CA THR A 150 17.60 4.74 -19.53
C THR A 150 17.39 4.79 -18.01
N MET A 151 18.06 5.74 -17.36
CA MET A 151 17.91 5.99 -15.93
C MET A 151 16.44 6.27 -15.54
N LEU A 152 15.74 7.05 -16.36
CA LEU A 152 14.33 7.40 -16.15
C LEU A 152 13.40 6.20 -16.36
N GLN A 153 13.65 5.35 -17.36
CA GLN A 153 12.89 4.10 -17.54
C GLN A 153 13.08 3.15 -16.36
N LYS A 154 14.30 3.02 -15.83
CA LYS A 154 14.56 2.24 -14.61
C LYS A 154 13.82 2.81 -13.40
N ALA A 155 13.76 4.14 -13.28
CA ALA A 155 13.00 4.80 -12.21
C ALA A 155 11.50 4.49 -12.30
N ILE A 156 10.92 4.50 -13.52
CA ILE A 156 9.53 4.11 -13.75
C ILE A 156 9.29 2.65 -13.39
N ILE A 157 10.19 1.73 -13.76
CA ILE A 157 10.07 0.30 -13.41
C ILE A 157 10.09 0.12 -11.90
N GLY A 158 11.05 0.76 -11.22
CA GLY A 158 11.16 0.72 -9.76
C GLY A 158 9.92 1.25 -9.07
N HIS A 159 9.46 2.45 -9.47
CA HIS A 159 8.22 3.07 -8.99
C HIS A 159 6.99 2.18 -9.22
N LEU A 160 6.81 1.67 -10.43
CA LEU A 160 5.65 0.82 -10.76
C LEU A 160 5.59 -0.43 -9.87
N HIS A 161 6.71 -1.15 -9.74
CA HIS A 161 6.75 -2.39 -8.94
C HIS A 161 6.50 -2.13 -7.46
N ILE A 162 7.13 -1.10 -6.89
CA ILE A 162 6.95 -0.81 -5.47
C ILE A 162 5.55 -0.30 -5.16
N MET A 163 4.94 0.50 -6.04
CA MET A 163 3.56 0.97 -5.83
C MET A 163 2.57 -0.19 -5.79
N VAL A 164 2.69 -1.14 -6.72
CA VAL A 164 1.84 -2.35 -6.70
C VAL A 164 2.09 -3.19 -5.44
N THR A 165 3.35 -3.29 -5.00
CA THR A 165 3.69 -3.97 -3.75
C THR A 165 3.05 -3.28 -2.54
N LEU A 166 3.13 -1.94 -2.47
CA LEU A 166 2.60 -1.17 -1.34
C LEU A 166 1.07 -1.21 -1.27
N VAL A 167 0.38 -1.22 -2.42
CA VAL A 167 -1.05 -1.54 -2.53
C VAL A 167 -1.33 -2.93 -1.96
N ALA A 168 -0.58 -3.96 -2.37
CA ALA A 168 -0.76 -5.31 -1.82
C ALA A 168 -0.49 -5.38 -0.29
N VAL A 169 0.49 -4.63 0.22
CA VAL A 169 0.76 -4.50 1.66
C VAL A 169 -0.41 -3.82 2.36
N ALA A 170 -0.92 -2.71 1.82
CA ALA A 170 -2.07 -1.99 2.35
C ALA A 170 -3.30 -2.89 2.43
N LEU A 171 -3.63 -3.60 1.35
CA LEU A 171 -4.71 -4.60 1.32
C LEU A 171 -4.51 -5.67 2.39
N THR A 172 -3.31 -6.24 2.49
CA THR A 172 -3.02 -7.27 3.51
C THR A 172 -3.28 -6.75 4.92
N LEU A 173 -2.88 -5.51 5.21
CA LEU A 173 -3.13 -4.88 6.52
C LEU A 173 -4.62 -4.57 6.73
N ILE A 174 -5.32 -4.07 5.72
CA ILE A 174 -6.76 -3.76 5.76
C ILE A 174 -7.56 -5.03 6.08
N VAL A 175 -7.32 -6.10 5.32
CA VAL A 175 -8.03 -7.37 5.52
C VAL A 175 -7.57 -8.03 6.82
N GLY A 176 -6.32 -7.83 7.24
CA GLY A 176 -5.81 -8.19 8.56
C GLY A 176 -6.65 -7.66 9.71
N ILE A 177 -6.98 -6.37 9.70
CA ILE A 177 -7.88 -5.76 10.68
C ILE A 177 -9.29 -6.35 10.57
N TRP A 178 -9.83 -6.47 9.36
CA TRP A 178 -11.18 -7.00 9.13
C TRP A 178 -11.34 -8.44 9.65
N MET A 179 -10.31 -9.26 9.50
CA MET A 179 -10.25 -10.63 10.03
C MET A 179 -9.88 -10.71 11.52
N ASP A 180 -9.70 -9.58 12.21
CA ASP A 180 -9.28 -9.51 13.61
C ASP A 180 -7.96 -10.26 13.89
N PHE A 181 -6.98 -10.10 12.98
CA PHE A 181 -5.69 -10.79 13.06
C PHE A 181 -4.93 -10.43 14.34
N LYS A 182 -4.72 -11.43 15.22
CA LYS A 182 -4.10 -11.24 16.55
C LYS A 182 -3.38 -12.49 17.04
N GLY A 183 -2.67 -12.37 18.17
CA GLY A 183 -1.95 -13.50 18.79
C GLY A 183 -0.50 -13.65 18.29
N ILE A 184 0.05 -14.86 18.40
CA ILE A 184 1.48 -15.12 18.15
C ILE A 184 1.86 -14.84 16.69
N LEU A 185 1.05 -15.32 15.74
CA LEU A 185 1.28 -15.10 14.31
C LEU A 185 1.29 -13.61 13.98
N HIS A 186 0.36 -12.84 14.54
CA HIS A 186 0.33 -11.37 14.38
C HIS A 186 1.56 -10.68 15.01
N LYS A 187 1.99 -11.15 16.19
CA LYS A 187 3.18 -10.61 16.89
C LYS A 187 4.47 -10.80 16.10
N ILE A 188 4.58 -11.87 15.31
CA ILE A 188 5.72 -12.12 14.43
C ILE A 188 5.53 -11.41 13.08
N ALA A 189 4.33 -11.45 12.50
CA ALA A 189 4.04 -10.89 11.19
C ALA A 189 4.22 -9.37 11.12
N MET A 190 3.82 -8.61 12.15
CA MET A 190 3.90 -7.14 12.08
C MET A 190 5.35 -6.61 11.96
N PRO A 191 6.33 -7.04 12.78
CA PRO A 191 7.74 -6.68 12.57
C PRO A 191 8.26 -7.06 11.19
N LEU A 192 7.94 -8.27 10.71
CA LEU A 192 8.35 -8.74 9.39
C LEU A 192 7.77 -7.87 8.27
N MET A 193 6.49 -7.51 8.37
CA MET A 193 5.81 -6.63 7.42
C MET A 193 6.49 -5.25 7.38
N ILE A 194 6.77 -4.66 8.54
CA ILE A 194 7.42 -3.35 8.66
C ILE A 194 8.82 -3.38 8.03
N ILE A 195 9.66 -4.33 8.46
CA ILE A 195 11.05 -4.45 7.99
C ILE A 195 11.07 -4.75 6.49
N GLY A 196 10.25 -5.72 6.06
CA GLY A 196 10.13 -6.09 4.66
C GLY A 196 9.70 -4.92 3.77
N THR A 197 8.72 -4.14 4.21
CA THR A 197 8.25 -2.93 3.49
C THR A 197 9.37 -1.89 3.35
N ILE A 198 10.15 -1.64 4.42
CA ILE A 198 11.27 -0.71 4.37
C ILE A 198 12.34 -1.21 3.39
N VAL A 199 12.76 -2.47 3.52
CA VAL A 199 13.83 -3.06 2.71
C VAL A 199 13.44 -3.10 1.23
N ILE A 200 12.21 -3.53 0.91
CA ILE A 200 11.77 -3.59 -0.49
C ILE A 200 11.63 -2.19 -1.10
N THR A 201 11.21 -1.18 -0.32
CA THR A 201 11.13 0.21 -0.77
C THR A 201 12.52 0.77 -1.10
N ILE A 202 13.52 0.50 -0.26
CA ILE A 202 14.92 0.88 -0.51
C ILE A 202 15.43 0.17 -1.77
N GLY A 203 15.22 -1.13 -1.88
CA GLY A 203 15.61 -1.92 -3.06
C GLY A 203 15.00 -1.39 -4.35
N ALA A 204 13.69 -1.20 -4.39
CA ALA A 204 12.97 -0.75 -5.58
C ALA A 204 13.34 0.67 -6.04
N ASN A 205 13.48 1.61 -5.10
CA ASN A 205 13.90 2.96 -5.45
C ASN A 205 15.38 3.00 -5.89
N SER A 206 16.20 2.06 -5.44
CA SER A 206 17.63 2.00 -5.77
C SER A 206 17.98 1.32 -7.10
N VAL A 207 17.00 0.71 -7.80
CA VAL A 207 17.17 0.05 -9.13
C VAL A 207 17.87 0.96 -10.16
N VAL A 208 17.78 2.26 -9.97
CA VAL A 208 18.40 3.26 -10.84
C VAL A 208 19.92 3.34 -10.67
N TRP A 209 20.42 3.11 -9.46
CA TRP A 209 21.81 3.38 -9.09
C TRP A 209 22.64 2.13 -8.83
N VAL A 210 22.04 1.05 -8.30
CA VAL A 210 22.80 -0.12 -7.85
C VAL A 210 22.38 -1.39 -8.57
N SER A 211 23.38 -2.20 -8.96
CA SER A 211 23.17 -3.48 -9.64
C SER A 211 22.55 -4.54 -8.72
N TRP A 212 22.78 -4.43 -7.41
CA TRP A 212 22.28 -5.36 -6.39
C TRP A 212 20.87 -5.03 -5.87
N ALA A 213 20.19 -4.04 -6.45
CA ALA A 213 18.84 -3.61 -6.05
C ALA A 213 17.84 -4.78 -6.01
N HIS A 214 17.90 -5.69 -6.99
CA HIS A 214 17.03 -6.86 -7.05
C HIS A 214 17.27 -7.83 -5.88
N THR A 215 18.52 -8.02 -5.46
CA THR A 215 18.82 -8.83 -4.27
C THR A 215 18.17 -8.23 -3.03
N THR A 216 18.22 -6.92 -2.85
CA THR A 216 17.54 -6.23 -1.74
C THR A 216 16.03 -6.34 -1.81
N ILE A 217 15.45 -6.20 -3.02
CA ILE A 217 14.03 -6.44 -3.25
C ILE A 217 13.66 -7.86 -2.79
N TYR A 218 14.41 -8.88 -3.19
CA TYR A 218 14.13 -10.27 -2.80
C TYR A 218 14.19 -10.48 -1.29
N VAL A 219 15.18 -9.92 -0.60
CA VAL A 219 15.28 -9.98 0.87
C VAL A 219 14.05 -9.34 1.52
N GLY A 220 13.64 -8.15 1.05
CA GLY A 220 12.43 -7.48 1.53
C GLY A 220 11.16 -8.31 1.27
N SER A 221 11.02 -8.86 0.07
CA SER A 221 9.90 -9.71 -0.33
C SER A 221 9.76 -10.96 0.55
N VAL A 222 10.86 -11.61 0.94
CA VAL A 222 10.82 -12.75 1.86
C VAL A 222 10.11 -12.38 3.16
N PHE A 223 10.44 -11.23 3.76
CA PHE A 223 9.80 -10.80 5.01
C PHE A 223 8.32 -10.46 4.83
N VAL A 224 7.95 -9.72 3.77
CA VAL A 224 6.54 -9.38 3.49
C VAL A 224 5.72 -10.64 3.19
N MET A 225 6.25 -11.57 2.39
CA MET A 225 5.54 -12.81 2.05
C MET A 225 5.39 -13.74 3.25
N LEU A 226 6.39 -13.83 4.14
CA LEU A 226 6.26 -14.58 5.39
C LEU A 226 5.19 -13.98 6.30
N ALA A 227 5.13 -12.65 6.41
CA ALA A 227 4.07 -11.97 7.15
C ALA A 227 2.68 -12.26 6.56
N ALA A 228 2.55 -12.21 5.22
CA ALA A 228 1.32 -12.54 4.51
C ALA A 228 0.93 -14.03 4.70
N LEU A 229 1.89 -14.95 4.68
CA LEU A 229 1.65 -16.38 4.94
C LEU A 229 1.11 -16.61 6.36
N MET A 230 1.68 -15.95 7.36
CA MET A 230 1.18 -16.02 8.74
C MET A 230 -0.27 -15.52 8.85
N TYR A 231 -0.61 -14.47 8.10
CA TYR A 231 -1.97 -13.97 8.00
C TYR A 231 -2.91 -14.99 7.33
N VAL A 232 -2.50 -15.62 6.23
CA VAL A 232 -3.28 -16.66 5.54
C VAL A 232 -3.56 -17.85 6.47
N ILE A 233 -2.53 -18.35 7.16
CA ILE A 233 -2.65 -19.45 8.12
C ILE A 233 -3.67 -19.10 9.22
N TYR A 234 -3.56 -17.90 9.78
CA TYR A 234 -4.51 -17.41 10.78
C TYR A 234 -5.94 -17.35 10.25
N SER A 235 -6.12 -16.78 9.06
CA SER A 235 -7.43 -16.55 8.47
C SER A 235 -8.13 -17.86 8.13
N TRP A 236 -7.40 -18.85 7.60
CA TRP A 236 -7.95 -20.18 7.34
C TRP A 236 -8.36 -20.88 8.62
N ASP A 237 -7.51 -20.89 9.64
CA ASP A 237 -7.84 -21.47 10.94
C ASP A 237 -9.07 -20.80 11.58
N LYS A 238 -9.18 -19.47 11.46
CA LYS A 238 -10.36 -18.74 11.92
C LYS A 238 -11.62 -19.15 11.16
N LEU A 239 -11.61 -19.13 9.83
CA LEU A 239 -12.77 -19.48 9.00
C LEU A 239 -13.25 -20.92 9.27
N ILE A 240 -12.32 -21.87 9.39
CA ILE A 240 -12.63 -23.26 9.73
C ILE A 240 -13.30 -23.34 11.11
N LYS A 241 -12.77 -22.62 12.11
CA LYS A 241 -13.35 -22.60 13.47
C LYS A 241 -14.73 -21.96 13.51
N ASP A 242 -14.92 -20.84 12.82
CA ASP A 242 -16.19 -20.14 12.74
C ASP A 242 -17.24 -21.05 12.09
N ARG A 243 -16.90 -21.71 10.98
CA ARG A 243 -17.81 -22.65 10.31
C ARG A 243 -18.14 -23.89 11.15
N ILE A 244 -17.17 -24.45 11.88
CA ILE A 244 -17.40 -25.57 12.79
C ILE A 244 -18.34 -25.18 13.94
N ALA A 245 -18.19 -23.94 14.44
CA ALA A 245 -19.07 -23.39 15.47
C ALA A 245 -20.49 -23.19 14.93
N GLU A 246 -20.66 -22.66 13.71
CA GLU A 246 -21.95 -22.55 13.02
C GLU A 246 -22.64 -23.91 12.84
N LEU A 247 -21.86 -24.97 12.57
CA LEU A 247 -22.36 -26.34 12.45
C LEU A 247 -22.61 -27.03 13.81
N GLY A 248 -22.31 -26.39 14.94
CA GLY A 248 -22.51 -26.94 16.29
C GLY A 248 -21.58 -28.11 16.65
N ILE A 249 -20.46 -28.30 15.94
CA ILE A 249 -19.57 -29.45 16.12
C ILE A 249 -18.57 -29.18 17.25
N LYS A 250 -18.73 -29.81 18.41
CA LYS A 250 -17.87 -29.58 19.60
C LYS A 250 -16.45 -30.18 19.50
N LYS A 251 -16.28 -31.28 18.76
CA LYS A 251 -14.99 -31.98 18.57
C LYS A 251 -14.84 -32.41 17.11
N PRO A 252 -14.45 -31.50 16.21
CA PRO A 252 -14.34 -31.79 14.80
C PRO A 252 -13.17 -32.74 14.52
N ASN A 253 -13.43 -33.80 13.74
CA ASN A 253 -12.36 -34.65 13.20
C ASN A 253 -11.68 -33.99 11.99
N GLY A 254 -10.60 -34.60 11.48
CA GLY A 254 -9.83 -34.05 10.35
C GLY A 254 -10.66 -33.82 9.08
N TRP A 255 -11.60 -34.71 8.78
CA TRP A 255 -12.47 -34.59 7.62
C TRP A 255 -13.47 -33.44 7.75
N GLN A 256 -14.03 -33.24 8.95
CA GLN A 256 -14.93 -32.13 9.24
C GLN A 256 -14.21 -30.78 9.16
N LYS A 257 -12.95 -30.70 9.56
CA LYS A 257 -12.11 -29.49 9.39
C LYS A 257 -11.76 -29.22 7.94
N PHE A 258 -11.56 -30.26 7.12
CA PHE A 258 -11.26 -30.11 5.69
C PHE A 258 -12.49 -29.68 4.87
N LYS A 259 -13.69 -30.12 5.27
CA LYS A 259 -14.95 -29.76 4.63
C LYS A 259 -15.45 -28.34 5.00
N ALA A 260 -15.05 -27.85 6.17
CA ALA A 260 -15.39 -26.53 6.68
C ALA A 260 -14.54 -25.44 6.01
#